data_AF-A0A952NLV8-F1
#
_entry.id   AF-A0A952NLV8-F1
#
_cell.length_a   1.000
_cell.length_b   1.000
_cell.length_c   1.000
_cell.angle_alpha   90.00
_cell.angle_beta   90.00
_cell.angle_gamma   90.00
#
_symmetry.space_group_name_H-M   'P 1'
#
loop_
_entity.id
_entity.type
_entity.pdbx_description
1 polymer ?
#
loop_
_entity_poly.entity_id
_entity_poly.type
_entity_poly.pdbx_seq_one_letter_code
_entity_poly.pdbx_strand_id
1 'polypeptide(L)'
;MASWILLSILGIIFGHHFCNHAHLLRVISEQTLARVRFFVVPIAICLAFWSRENLLRACFVVFLLNFAPPFLMWMNHINRRKRFTSLRLPFIDELLLKMRSGKSLRESLRELCAQKNFERSRDLTELAPLLTMQGQKNDDHLLPEAREMLQELLKWDRTQVKTAEKLKAYRFQVRQSERFRQKSRQVTEQVKAQAIVCSLLYLAMLVWTGFRSPSELASGVVLVSFGLFCAGILAMVAIGRSFKWKT
;
A
#
# COMPACT_ATOMS: atom_id res chain seq x y z
N MET A 1 -15.18 -17.87 -32.04
CA MET A 1 -15.29 -18.57 -30.73
C MET A 1 -13.95 -18.70 -29.99
N ALA A 2 -12.85 -19.10 -30.64
CA ALA A 2 -11.55 -19.27 -29.99
C ALA A 2 -11.00 -18.01 -29.27
N SER A 3 -11.17 -16.83 -29.86
CA SER A 3 -10.73 -15.55 -29.25
C SER A 3 -11.43 -15.23 -27.92
N TRP A 4 -12.70 -15.59 -27.79
CA TRP A 4 -13.51 -15.36 -26.59
C TRP A 4 -13.09 -16.26 -25.43
N ILE A 5 -12.75 -17.51 -25.74
CA ILE A 5 -12.25 -18.47 -24.76
C ILE A 5 -10.88 -18.00 -24.25
N LEU A 6 -9.97 -17.60 -25.15
CA LEU A 6 -8.66 -17.06 -24.79
C LEU A 6 -8.75 -15.80 -23.91
N LEU A 7 -9.63 -14.86 -24.27
CA LEU A 7 -9.84 -13.64 -23.49
C LEU A 7 -10.36 -13.96 -22.07
N SER A 8 -11.28 -14.90 -21.95
CA SER A 8 -11.84 -15.32 -20.67
C SER A 8 -10.78 -16.00 -19.79
N ILE A 9 -9.96 -16.87 -20.38
CA ILE A 9 -8.84 -17.53 -19.68
C ILE A 9 -7.83 -16.49 -19.20
N LEU A 10 -7.42 -15.54 -20.05
CA LEU A 10 -6.50 -14.47 -19.66
C LEU A 10 -7.08 -13.61 -18.52
N GLY A 11 -8.36 -13.23 -18.61
CA GLY A 11 -9.04 -12.48 -17.55
C GLY A 11 -9.02 -13.20 -16.21
N ILE A 12 -9.29 -14.50 -16.21
CA ILE A 12 -9.25 -15.34 -14.99
C ILE A 12 -7.82 -15.44 -14.44
N ILE A 13 -6.81 -15.66 -15.29
CA ILE A 13 -5.40 -15.75 -14.87
C ILE A 13 -4.95 -14.43 -14.24
N PHE A 14 -5.21 -13.29 -14.89
CA PHE A 14 -4.87 -11.97 -14.37
C PHE A 14 -5.61 -11.67 -13.07
N GLY A 15 -6.93 -11.93 -13.01
CA GLY A 15 -7.73 -11.77 -11.81
C GLY A 15 -7.21 -12.63 -10.65
N HIS A 16 -6.85 -13.88 -10.93
CA HIS A 16 -6.27 -14.79 -9.95
C HIS A 16 -4.92 -14.30 -9.42
N HIS A 17 -4.01 -13.91 -10.32
CA HIS A 17 -2.69 -13.36 -9.95
C HIS A 17 -2.82 -12.09 -9.12
N PHE A 18 -3.69 -11.16 -9.51
CA PHE A 18 -3.91 -9.92 -8.78
C PHE A 18 -4.50 -10.19 -7.39
N CYS A 19 -5.48 -11.09 -7.30
CA CYS A 19 -6.04 -11.56 -6.04
C CYS A 19 -4.98 -12.22 -5.13
N ASN A 20 -4.12 -13.08 -5.68
CA ASN A 20 -3.01 -13.67 -4.93
C ASN A 20 -2.02 -12.58 -4.47
N HIS A 21 -1.75 -11.58 -5.30
CA HIS A 21 -0.87 -10.49 -4.92
C HIS A 21 -1.48 -9.63 -3.81
N ALA A 22 -2.79 -9.35 -3.86
CA ALA A 22 -3.52 -8.67 -2.79
C ALA A 22 -3.54 -9.50 -1.48
N HIS A 23 -3.64 -10.83 -1.59
CA HIS A 23 -3.53 -11.74 -0.46
C HIS A 23 -2.12 -11.77 0.16
N LEU A 24 -1.07 -11.82 -0.68
CA LEU A 24 0.32 -11.75 -0.24
C LEU A 24 0.62 -10.44 0.51
N LEU A 25 -0.02 -9.35 0.09
CA LEU A 25 0.04 -8.07 0.79
C LEU A 25 -0.82 -8.02 2.07
N ARG A 26 -1.43 -9.15 2.47
CA ARG A 26 -2.35 -9.31 3.61
C ARG A 26 -3.47 -8.27 3.63
N VAL A 27 -3.89 -7.80 2.45
CA VAL A 27 -4.98 -6.84 2.31
C VAL A 27 -6.33 -7.54 2.54
N ILE A 28 -6.39 -8.84 2.25
CA ILE A 28 -7.62 -9.64 2.17
C ILE A 28 -7.38 -10.94 2.93
N SER A 29 -8.32 -11.36 3.77
CA SER A 29 -8.29 -12.70 4.37
C SER A 29 -8.60 -13.77 3.33
N GLU A 30 -8.06 -14.99 3.48
CA GLU A 30 -8.31 -16.10 2.56
C GLU A 30 -9.81 -16.35 2.32
N GLN A 31 -10.61 -16.25 3.37
CA GLN A 31 -12.07 -16.43 3.29
C GLN A 31 -12.75 -15.35 2.43
N THR A 32 -12.32 -14.09 2.55
CA THR A 32 -12.89 -12.99 1.75
C THR A 32 -12.44 -13.10 0.30
N LEU A 33 -11.21 -13.53 0.06
CA LEU A 33 -10.68 -13.77 -1.28
C LEU A 33 -11.46 -14.87 -2.02
N ALA A 34 -11.74 -15.97 -1.34
CA ALA A 34 -12.51 -17.08 -1.88
C ALA A 34 -13.93 -16.63 -2.26
N ARG A 35 -14.60 -15.84 -1.41
CA ARG A 35 -15.92 -15.26 -1.70
C ARG A 35 -15.88 -14.34 -2.92
N VAL A 36 -14.92 -13.40 -2.97
CA VAL A 36 -14.78 -12.49 -4.11
C VAL A 36 -14.56 -13.26 -5.41
N ARG A 37 -13.69 -14.28 -5.42
CA ARG A 37 -13.46 -15.12 -6.61
C ARG A 37 -14.73 -15.87 -7.02
N PHE A 38 -15.43 -16.45 -6.05
CA PHE A 38 -16.64 -17.23 -6.29
C PHE A 38 -17.76 -16.40 -6.92
N PHE A 39 -17.93 -15.13 -6.54
CA PHE A 39 -18.95 -14.26 -7.12
C PHE A 39 -18.51 -13.57 -8.41
N VAL A 40 -17.26 -13.10 -8.49
CA VAL A 40 -16.79 -12.30 -9.64
C VAL A 40 -16.62 -13.15 -10.90
N VAL A 41 -16.13 -14.39 -10.79
CA VAL A 41 -15.84 -15.22 -11.97
C VAL A 41 -17.12 -15.60 -12.74
N PRO A 42 -18.20 -16.12 -12.12
CA PRO A 42 -19.42 -16.45 -12.84
C PRO A 42 -20.08 -15.22 -13.45
N ILE A 43 -20.10 -14.09 -12.73
CA ILE A 43 -20.67 -12.83 -13.24
C ILE A 43 -19.87 -12.34 -14.45
N ALA A 44 -18.53 -12.43 -14.42
CA ALA A 44 -17.70 -12.07 -15.57
C ALA A 44 -17.99 -12.95 -16.79
N ILE A 45 -18.19 -14.26 -16.59
CA ILE A 45 -18.54 -15.20 -17.65
C ILE A 45 -19.93 -14.85 -18.22
N CYS A 46 -20.95 -14.67 -17.39
CA CYS A 46 -22.30 -14.30 -17.84
C CYS A 46 -22.32 -12.98 -18.62
N LEU A 47 -21.61 -11.95 -18.13
CA LEU A 47 -21.50 -10.65 -18.80
C LEU A 47 -20.71 -10.72 -20.10
N ALA A 48 -19.66 -11.56 -20.17
CA ALA A 48 -18.93 -11.82 -21.41
C ALA A 48 -19.80 -12.51 -22.46
N PHE A 49 -20.66 -13.45 -22.05
CA PHE A 49 -21.63 -14.09 -22.94
C PHE A 49 -22.72 -13.12 -23.43
N TRP A 50 -23.16 -12.18 -22.59
CA TRP A 50 -24.15 -11.17 -22.98
C TRP A 50 -23.56 -10.14 -23.97
N SER A 51 -22.28 -9.79 -23.82
CA SER A 51 -21.60 -8.76 -24.64
C SER A 51 -21.00 -9.27 -25.95
N ARG A 52 -21.45 -10.43 -26.44
CA ARG A 52 -20.95 -11.10 -27.67
C ARG A 52 -20.93 -10.22 -28.92
N GLU A 53 -21.84 -9.25 -29.01
CA GLU A 53 -21.97 -8.36 -30.17
C GLU A 53 -20.79 -7.38 -30.32
N ASN A 54 -20.08 -7.08 -29.22
CA ASN A 54 -19.01 -6.08 -29.22
C ASN A 54 -17.82 -6.54 -28.36
N LEU A 55 -16.78 -7.07 -29.00
CA LEU A 55 -15.56 -7.57 -28.34
C LEU A 55 -14.95 -6.53 -27.38
N LEU A 56 -14.87 -5.27 -27.79
CA LEU A 56 -14.33 -4.19 -26.94
C LEU A 56 -15.14 -3.96 -25.66
N ARG A 57 -16.48 -4.01 -25.74
CA ARG A 57 -17.35 -3.87 -24.57
C ARG A 57 -17.16 -5.05 -23.62
N ALA A 58 -17.04 -6.25 -24.16
CA ALA A 58 -16.79 -7.43 -23.35
C ALA A 58 -15.43 -7.41 -22.66
N CYS A 59 -14.36 -7.04 -23.39
CA CYS A 59 -13.03 -6.84 -22.81
C CYS A 59 -13.07 -5.84 -21.65
N PHE A 60 -13.75 -4.71 -21.85
CA PHE A 60 -13.86 -3.67 -20.83
C PHE A 60 -14.63 -4.14 -19.59
N VAL A 61 -15.75 -4.85 -19.78
CA VAL A 61 -16.57 -5.37 -18.66
C VAL A 61 -15.81 -6.45 -17.89
N VAL A 62 -15.18 -7.40 -18.57
CA VAL A 62 -14.36 -8.45 -17.91
C VAL A 62 -13.20 -7.82 -17.16
N PHE A 63 -12.52 -6.83 -17.76
CA PHE A 63 -11.45 -6.09 -17.09
C PHE A 63 -11.97 -5.38 -15.83
N LEU A 64 -13.03 -4.59 -15.94
CA LEU A 64 -13.56 -3.81 -14.84
C LEU A 64 -14.04 -4.72 -13.69
N LEU A 65 -14.70 -5.83 -13.98
CA LEU A 65 -15.19 -6.74 -12.95
C LEU A 65 -14.07 -7.47 -12.20
N ASN A 66 -12.99 -7.84 -12.90
CA ASN A 66 -11.84 -8.53 -12.28
C ASN A 66 -10.90 -7.58 -11.54
N PHE A 67 -10.68 -6.36 -12.07
CA PHE A 67 -9.72 -5.42 -11.51
C PHE A 67 -10.33 -4.46 -10.48
N ALA A 68 -11.58 -4.02 -10.64
CA ALA A 68 -12.15 -3.01 -9.75
C ALA A 68 -12.25 -3.45 -8.28
N PRO A 69 -12.75 -4.65 -7.92
CA PRO A 69 -12.87 -5.01 -6.50
C PRO A 69 -11.51 -5.09 -5.80
N PRO A 70 -10.50 -5.82 -6.32
CA PRO A 70 -9.18 -5.83 -5.70
C PRO A 70 -8.50 -4.45 -5.67
N PHE A 71 -8.69 -3.63 -6.70
CA PHE A 71 -8.17 -2.26 -6.73
C PHE A 71 -8.79 -1.37 -5.66
N LEU A 72 -10.13 -1.42 -5.49
CA LEU A 72 -10.83 -0.69 -4.43
C LEU A 72 -10.39 -1.16 -3.04
N MET A 73 -10.19 -2.46 -2.84
CA MET A 73 -9.66 -3.01 -1.58
C MET A 73 -8.23 -2.52 -1.30
N TRP A 74 -7.38 -2.53 -2.33
CA TRP A 74 -6.01 -2.00 -2.25
C TRP A 74 -6.00 -0.50 -1.92
N MET A 75 -6.82 0.30 -2.59
CA MET A 75 -6.99 1.72 -2.29
C MET A 75 -7.48 1.95 -0.85
N ASN A 76 -8.46 1.18 -0.41
CA ASN A 76 -8.97 1.27 0.96
C ASN A 76 -7.86 0.92 1.97
N HIS A 77 -7.08 -0.13 1.71
CA HIS A 77 -5.94 -0.51 2.55
C HIS A 77 -4.87 0.60 2.63
N ILE A 78 -4.53 1.23 1.50
CA ILE A 78 -3.60 2.37 1.48
C ILE A 78 -4.17 3.53 2.30
N ASN A 79 -5.44 3.86 2.12
CA ASN A 79 -6.09 4.95 2.86
C ASN A 79 -6.15 4.66 4.36
N ARG A 80 -6.49 3.43 4.73
CA ARG A 80 -6.48 2.93 6.12
C ARG A 80 -5.08 3.08 6.72
N ARG A 81 -4.03 2.61 6.03
CA ARG A 81 -2.64 2.72 6.48
C ARG A 81 -2.17 4.16 6.61
N LYS A 82 -2.53 5.03 5.67
CA LYS A 82 -2.24 6.47 5.74
C LYS A 82 -2.90 7.12 6.96
N ARG A 83 -4.20 6.86 7.16
CA ARG A 83 -4.95 7.37 8.33
C ARG A 83 -4.35 6.89 9.65
N PHE A 84 -4.09 5.58 9.76
CA PHE A 84 -3.44 5.00 10.94
C PHE A 84 -2.09 5.68 11.21
N THR A 85 -1.21 5.77 10.19
CA THR A 85 0.11 6.41 10.34
C THR A 85 -0.03 7.86 10.81
N SER A 86 -0.96 8.64 10.24
CA SER A 86 -1.15 10.03 10.63
C SER A 86 -1.70 10.23 12.04
N LEU A 87 -2.50 9.28 12.53
CA LEU A 87 -3.15 9.36 13.84
C LEU A 87 -2.36 8.65 14.94
N ARG A 88 -1.41 7.77 14.60
CA ARG A 88 -0.63 6.97 15.55
C ARG A 88 0.11 7.82 16.57
N LEU A 89 0.87 8.83 16.12
CA LEU A 89 1.64 9.67 17.04
C LEU A 89 0.74 10.55 17.93
N PRO A 90 -0.28 11.27 17.41
CA PRO A 90 -1.28 11.95 18.25
C PRO A 90 -1.96 11.02 19.27
N PHE A 91 -2.31 9.80 18.85
CA PHE A 91 -2.91 8.81 19.74
C PHE A 91 -1.98 8.44 20.89
N ILE A 92 -0.69 8.18 20.62
CA ILE A 92 0.30 7.91 21.67
C ILE A 92 0.47 9.10 22.62
N ASP A 93 0.46 10.33 22.09
CA ASP A 93 0.63 11.55 22.86
C ASP A 93 -0.54 11.77 23.84
N GLU A 94 -1.77 11.59 23.37
CA GLU A 94 -2.96 11.67 24.22
C GLU A 94 -3.07 10.52 25.22
N LEU A 95 -2.67 9.30 24.81
CA LEU A 95 -2.61 8.15 25.72
C LEU A 95 -1.64 8.41 26.87
N LEU A 96 -0.45 8.94 26.56
CA LEU A 96 0.54 9.32 27.56
C LEU A 96 0.01 10.42 28.49
N LEU A 97 -0.73 11.39 27.96
CA LEU A 97 -1.34 12.46 28.74
C LEU A 97 -2.37 11.91 29.74
N LYS A 98 -3.27 11.02 29.30
CA LYS A 98 -4.26 10.36 30.18
C LYS A 98 -3.59 9.47 31.24
N MET A 99 -2.53 8.77 30.89
CA MET A 99 -1.77 7.98 31.87
C MET A 99 -1.07 8.87 32.91
N ARG A 100 -0.59 10.07 32.52
CA ARG A 100 -0.02 11.05 33.46
C ARG A 100 -1.03 11.62 34.43
N SER A 101 -2.32 11.66 34.08
CA SER A 101 -3.39 12.03 35.00
C SER A 101 -3.79 10.89 35.96
N GLY A 102 -3.00 9.83 36.06
CA GLY A 102 -3.22 8.72 36.99
C GLY A 102 -4.16 7.61 36.48
N LYS A 103 -4.67 7.71 35.25
CA LYS A 103 -5.53 6.67 34.68
C LYS A 103 -4.73 5.44 34.28
N SER A 104 -5.32 4.26 34.44
CA SER A 104 -4.71 3.02 33.97
C SER A 104 -4.57 3.01 32.45
N LEU A 105 -3.68 2.17 31.91
CA LEU A 105 -3.50 2.04 30.46
C LEU A 105 -4.81 1.66 29.75
N ARG A 106 -5.53 0.67 30.30
CA ARG A 106 -6.78 0.16 29.74
C ARG A 106 -7.88 1.21 29.73
N GLU A 107 -8.03 1.95 30.83
CA GLU A 107 -9.02 3.02 30.95
C GLU A 107 -8.69 4.18 30.00
N SER A 108 -7.42 4.62 29.99
CA SER A 108 -6.94 5.68 29.10
C SER A 108 -7.20 5.33 27.63
N LEU A 109 -6.94 4.08 27.25
CA LEU A 109 -7.09 3.61 25.89
C LEU A 109 -8.58 3.44 25.52
N ARG A 110 -9.43 2.96 26.42
CA ARG A 110 -10.88 2.88 26.22
C ARG A 110 -11.50 4.28 25.99
N GLU A 111 -11.12 5.26 26.80
CA GLU A 111 -11.57 6.65 26.62
C GLU A 111 -11.07 7.24 25.31
N LEU A 112 -9.81 6.98 24.95
CA LEU A 112 -9.21 7.53 23.75
C LEU A 112 -9.84 6.96 22.47
N CYS A 113 -10.11 5.65 22.45
CA CYS A 113 -10.81 5.00 21.34
C CYS A 113 -12.25 5.51 21.15
N ALA A 114 -12.88 6.04 22.19
CA ALA A 114 -14.23 6.62 22.13
C ALA A 114 -14.25 8.08 21.64
N GLN A 115 -13.10 8.73 21.51
CA GLN A 115 -13.05 10.11 21.01
C GLN A 115 -13.25 10.17 19.49
N LYS A 116 -14.02 11.17 19.03
CA LYS A 116 -14.36 11.43 17.63
C LYS A 116 -13.13 11.51 16.69
N ASN A 117 -11.99 11.98 17.19
CA ASN A 117 -10.75 12.10 16.41
C ASN A 117 -10.18 10.74 16.01
N PHE A 118 -10.35 9.72 16.85
CA PHE A 118 -9.80 8.38 16.66
C PHE A 118 -10.86 7.36 16.22
N GLU A 119 -12.14 7.65 16.44
CA GLU A 119 -13.29 6.82 16.05
C GLU A 119 -13.27 6.43 14.56
N ARG A 120 -12.79 7.33 13.69
CA ARG A 120 -12.69 7.09 12.25
C ARG A 120 -11.60 6.07 11.87
N SER A 121 -10.71 5.73 12.79
CA SER A 121 -9.62 4.79 12.59
C SER A 121 -9.96 3.46 13.24
N ARG A 122 -10.59 2.58 12.45
CA ARG A 122 -10.98 1.22 12.88
C ARG A 122 -9.87 0.50 13.66
N ASP A 123 -8.63 0.53 13.14
CA ASP A 123 -7.47 -0.09 13.79
C ASP A 123 -7.21 0.40 15.21
N LEU A 124 -7.37 1.71 15.45
CA LEU A 124 -7.14 2.31 16.77
C LEU A 124 -8.30 1.98 17.70
N THR A 125 -9.54 2.01 17.20
CA THR A 125 -10.73 1.66 17.99
C THR A 125 -10.74 0.20 18.41
N GLU A 126 -10.16 -0.70 17.60
CA GLU A 126 -10.07 -2.13 17.89
C GLU A 126 -8.98 -2.45 18.93
N LEU A 127 -8.04 -1.55 19.24
CA LEU A 127 -7.01 -1.78 20.26
C LEU A 127 -7.61 -1.98 21.66
N ALA A 128 -8.64 -1.20 22.04
CA ALA A 128 -9.25 -1.28 23.37
C ALA A 128 -9.91 -2.61 23.70
N PRO A 129 -10.83 -3.13 22.85
CA PRO A 129 -11.42 -4.42 23.11
C PRO A 129 -10.37 -5.54 23.05
N LEU A 130 -9.40 -5.47 22.15
CA LEU A 130 -8.35 -6.50 22.02
C LEU A 130 -7.41 -6.55 23.23
N LEU A 131 -7.06 -5.40 23.80
CA LEU A 131 -6.26 -5.32 25.02
C LEU A 131 -7.03 -5.91 26.23
N THR A 132 -8.34 -5.65 26.30
CA THR A 132 -9.20 -6.11 27.39
C THR A 132 -9.48 -7.62 27.33
N MET A 133 -9.64 -8.17 26.12
CA MET A 133 -9.94 -9.60 25.88
C MET A 133 -8.71 -10.52 26.00
N GLN A 134 -7.63 -10.08 26.66
CA GLN A 134 -6.40 -10.84 26.94
C GLN A 134 -5.86 -11.67 25.75
N GLY A 135 -5.91 -11.13 24.53
CA GLY A 135 -5.25 -11.72 23.36
C GLY A 135 -5.93 -12.95 22.74
N GLN A 136 -7.20 -13.22 23.06
CA GLN A 136 -7.90 -14.42 22.57
C GLN A 136 -8.63 -14.25 21.23
N LYS A 137 -8.50 -13.10 20.55
CA LYS A 137 -9.17 -12.84 19.26
C LYS A 137 -8.17 -12.59 18.14
N ASN A 138 -8.45 -13.26 17.03
CA ASN A 138 -7.75 -13.21 15.76
C ASN A 138 -7.47 -11.76 15.31
N ASP A 139 -6.22 -11.30 15.42
CA ASP A 139 -5.75 -9.96 15.05
C ASP A 139 -5.40 -9.85 13.55
N ASP A 140 -5.78 -10.85 12.74
CA ASP A 140 -5.61 -10.91 11.27
C ASP A 140 -6.27 -9.79 10.49
N HIS A 141 -7.24 -9.13 11.09
CA HIS A 141 -7.90 -7.99 10.46
C HIS A 141 -7.13 -6.67 10.68
N LEU A 142 -6.25 -6.57 11.67
CA LEU A 142 -5.48 -5.36 11.98
C LEU A 142 -4.36 -5.12 10.96
N LEU A 143 -4.04 -3.84 10.73
CA LEU A 143 -2.81 -3.49 10.02
C LEU A 143 -1.59 -4.05 10.78
N PRO A 144 -0.50 -4.43 10.07
CA PRO A 144 0.73 -4.90 10.70
C PRO A 144 1.26 -3.93 11.76
N GLU A 145 1.24 -2.63 11.49
CA GLU A 145 1.69 -1.60 12.44
C GLU A 145 0.78 -1.46 13.66
N ALA A 146 -0.53 -1.68 13.49
CA ALA A 146 -1.49 -1.69 14.59
C ALA A 146 -1.31 -2.93 15.47
N ARG A 147 -1.02 -4.08 14.85
CA ARG A 147 -0.69 -5.33 15.54
C ARG A 147 0.58 -5.20 16.36
N GLU A 148 1.66 -4.67 15.78
CA GLU A 148 2.92 -4.40 16.50
C GLU A 148 2.67 -3.50 17.73
N MET A 149 1.89 -2.43 17.55
CA MET A 149 1.50 -1.55 18.65
C MET A 149 0.70 -2.28 19.72
N LEU A 150 -0.28 -3.11 19.34
CA LEU A 150 -1.07 -3.92 20.27
C LEU A 150 -0.20 -4.89 21.07
N GLN A 151 0.74 -5.56 20.41
CA GLN A 151 1.66 -6.50 21.07
C GLN A 151 2.54 -5.79 22.10
N GLU A 152 3.06 -4.61 21.77
CA GLU A 152 3.82 -3.79 22.72
C GLU A 152 2.95 -3.33 23.90
N LEU A 153 1.73 -2.86 23.65
CA LEU A 153 0.78 -2.48 24.70
C LEU A 153 0.44 -3.66 25.62
N LEU A 154 0.21 -4.86 25.08
CA LEU A 154 -0.05 -6.09 25.85
C LEU A 154 1.15 -6.46 26.73
N LYS A 155 2.38 -6.35 26.21
CA LYS A 155 3.61 -6.60 27.01
C LYS A 155 3.71 -5.64 28.18
N TRP A 156 3.38 -4.36 27.98
CA TRP A 156 3.46 -3.35 29.04
C TRP A 156 2.32 -3.49 30.06
N ASP A 157 1.11 -3.82 29.61
CA ASP A 157 -0.04 -4.09 30.47
C ASP A 157 0.22 -5.28 31.41
N ARG A 158 0.88 -6.33 30.94
CA ARG A 158 1.27 -7.49 31.76
C ARG A 158 2.33 -7.18 32.79
N THR A 159 3.27 -6.30 32.48
CA THR A 159 4.39 -5.99 33.39
C THR A 159 4.04 -4.94 34.44
N GLN A 160 3.06 -4.07 34.18
CA GLN A 160 2.55 -3.00 35.06
C GLN A 160 3.58 -1.99 35.63
N VAL A 161 4.88 -2.23 35.47
CA VAL A 161 5.96 -1.37 35.95
C VAL A 161 6.36 -0.39 34.86
N LYS A 162 6.35 0.91 35.21
CA LYS A 162 6.86 2.02 34.38
C LYS A 162 6.23 2.09 32.98
N THR A 163 4.97 1.71 32.84
CA THR A 163 4.24 1.71 31.56
C THR A 163 4.30 3.06 30.83
N ALA A 164 4.20 4.17 31.57
CA ALA A 164 4.33 5.51 30.98
C ALA A 164 5.74 5.81 30.43
N GLU A 165 6.81 5.33 31.09
CA GLU A 165 8.18 5.47 30.60
C GLU A 165 8.41 4.63 29.33
N LYS A 166 7.87 3.40 29.30
CA LYS A 166 7.91 2.51 28.13
C LYS A 166 7.16 3.13 26.95
N LEU A 167 5.96 3.68 27.19
CA LEU A 167 5.19 4.38 26.17
C LEU A 167 5.92 5.63 25.64
N LYS A 168 6.63 6.36 26.51
CA LYS A 168 7.48 7.50 26.12
C LYS A 168 8.65 7.06 25.22
N ALA A 169 9.30 5.94 25.54
CA ALA A 169 10.36 5.38 24.71
C ALA A 169 9.82 4.93 23.34
N TYR A 170 8.67 4.25 23.32
CA TYR A 170 7.99 3.85 22.09
C TYR A 170 7.60 5.05 21.23
N ARG A 171 7.06 6.11 21.82
CA ARG A 171 6.79 7.39 21.14
C ARG A 171 8.03 7.92 20.44
N PHE A 172 9.19 7.90 21.11
CA PHE A 172 10.44 8.38 20.53
C PHE A 172 10.86 7.53 19.33
N GLN A 173 10.79 6.20 19.43
CA GLN A 173 11.08 5.27 18.33
C GLN A 173 10.14 5.51 17.14
N VAL A 174 8.83 5.63 17.39
CA VAL A 174 7.82 5.95 16.37
C VAL A 174 8.15 7.27 15.67
N ARG A 175 8.46 8.32 16.42
CA ARG A 175 8.82 9.63 15.87
C ARG A 175 10.11 9.59 15.05
N GLN A 176 11.11 8.84 15.49
CA GLN A 176 12.35 8.65 14.76
C GLN A 176 12.11 7.90 13.44
N SER A 177 11.27 6.85 13.47
CA SER A 177 10.89 6.10 12.27
C SER A 177 10.15 6.97 11.24
N GLU A 178 9.28 7.87 11.70
CA GLU A 178 8.54 8.78 10.82
C GLU A 178 9.44 9.85 10.21
N ARG A 179 10.32 10.46 11.01
CA ARG A 179 11.33 11.40 10.50
C ARG A 179 12.23 10.75 9.47
N PHE A 180 12.66 9.52 9.74
CA PHE A 180 13.47 8.75 8.81
C PHE A 180 12.73 8.54 7.49
N ARG A 181 11.51 8.01 7.55
CA ARG A 181 10.66 7.78 6.38
C ARG A 181 10.36 9.06 5.60
N GLN A 182 10.15 10.19 6.27
CA GLN A 182 9.95 11.50 5.62
C GLN A 182 11.20 11.92 4.83
N LYS A 183 12.37 11.84 5.44
CA LYS A 183 13.65 12.15 4.76
C LYS A 183 13.87 11.21 3.56
N SER A 184 13.70 9.90 3.74
CA SER A 184 13.83 8.93 2.64
C SER A 184 12.85 9.20 1.51
N ARG A 185 11.61 9.60 1.84
CA ARG A 185 10.60 9.97 0.84
C ARG A 185 11.02 11.23 0.08
N GLN A 186 11.48 12.27 0.76
CA GLN A 186 11.96 13.49 0.10
C GLN A 186 13.11 13.21 -0.88
N VAL A 187 14.10 12.42 -0.46
CA VAL A 187 15.21 12.03 -1.35
C VAL A 187 14.70 11.26 -2.56
N THR A 188 13.76 10.33 -2.36
CA THR A 188 13.18 9.54 -3.46
C THR A 188 12.35 10.41 -4.41
N GLU A 189 11.59 11.37 -3.90
CA GLU A 189 10.81 12.32 -4.69
C GLU A 189 11.72 13.24 -5.50
N GLN A 190 12.85 13.68 -4.93
CA GLN A 190 13.86 14.46 -5.65
C GLN A 190 14.49 13.66 -6.79
N VAL A 191 14.91 12.41 -6.55
CA VAL A 191 15.46 11.54 -7.60
C VAL A 191 14.45 11.31 -8.72
N LYS A 192 13.17 11.09 -8.38
CA LYS A 192 12.10 10.95 -9.38
C LYS A 192 11.91 12.23 -10.19
N ALA A 193 11.90 13.40 -9.53
CA ALA A 193 11.78 14.68 -10.23
C ALA A 193 12.96 14.90 -11.20
N GLN A 194 14.18 14.60 -10.76
CA GLN A 194 15.37 14.69 -11.62
C GLN A 194 15.30 13.71 -12.81
N ALA A 195 14.83 12.48 -12.58
CA ALA A 195 14.62 11.52 -13.66
C ALA A 195 13.61 12.03 -14.70
N ILE A 196 12.51 12.65 -14.26
CA ILE A 196 11.50 13.25 -15.15
C ILE A 196 12.12 14.38 -15.97
N VAL A 197 12.87 15.29 -15.33
CA VAL A 197 13.54 16.40 -16.03
C VAL A 197 14.53 15.88 -17.06
N CYS A 198 15.40 14.92 -16.70
CA CYS A 198 16.32 14.29 -17.65
C CYS A 198 15.59 13.60 -18.81
N SER A 199 14.46 12.96 -18.54
CA SER A 199 13.63 12.32 -19.58
C SER A 199 13.06 13.34 -20.57
N LEU A 200 12.58 14.48 -20.07
CA LEU A 200 12.06 15.56 -20.90
C LEU A 200 13.16 16.19 -21.76
N LEU A 201 14.35 16.44 -21.19
CA LEU A 201 15.50 16.97 -21.93
C LEU A 201 15.95 16.01 -23.02
N TYR A 202 16.02 14.71 -22.71
CA TYR A 202 16.38 13.68 -23.67
C TYR A 202 15.36 13.59 -24.81
N LEU A 203 14.06 13.61 -24.49
CA LEU A 203 12.99 13.62 -25.49
C LEU A 203 13.10 14.84 -26.42
N ALA A 204 13.35 16.02 -25.86
CA ALA A 204 13.53 17.25 -26.65
C ALA A 204 14.73 17.15 -27.60
N MET A 205 15.87 16.62 -27.13
CA MET A 205 17.03 16.38 -27.99
C MET A 205 16.73 15.37 -29.10
N LEU A 206 16.01 14.29 -28.78
CA LEU A 206 15.66 13.24 -29.75
C LEU A 206 14.75 13.77 -30.87
N VAL A 207 13.78 14.61 -30.49
CA VAL A 207 12.91 15.30 -31.47
C VAL A 207 13.75 16.24 -32.35
N TRP A 208 14.65 17.02 -31.75
CA TRP A 208 15.51 17.95 -32.48
C TRP A 208 16.45 17.25 -33.48
N THR A 209 17.14 16.19 -33.06
CA THR A 209 18.04 15.42 -33.94
C THR A 209 17.27 14.70 -35.03
N GLY A 210 16.07 14.17 -34.72
CA GLY A 210 15.18 13.55 -35.70
C GLY A 210 14.75 14.49 -36.83
N PHE A 211 14.49 15.77 -36.51
CA PHE A 211 14.13 16.76 -37.54
C PHE A 211 15.32 17.27 -38.36
N ARG A 212 16.54 17.27 -37.81
CA ARG A 212 17.69 17.95 -38.43
C ARG A 212 18.69 17.05 -39.16
N SER A 213 18.76 15.76 -38.83
CA SER A 213 19.74 14.84 -39.43
C SER A 213 19.06 13.68 -40.16
N PRO A 214 18.92 13.76 -41.50
CA PRO A 214 18.42 12.65 -42.32
C PRO A 214 19.48 11.58 -42.63
N SER A 215 20.71 11.71 -42.12
CA SER A 215 21.79 10.74 -42.42
C SER A 215 21.62 9.43 -41.64
N GLU A 216 21.91 8.31 -42.30
CA GLU A 216 21.80 6.97 -41.69
C GLU A 216 22.69 6.79 -40.45
N LEU A 217 23.84 7.48 -40.40
CA LEU A 217 24.72 7.51 -39.23
C LEU A 217 24.06 8.13 -37.99
N ALA A 218 23.12 9.08 -38.17
CA ALA A 218 22.39 9.68 -37.05
C ALA A 218 21.41 8.67 -36.40
N SER A 219 20.87 7.74 -37.19
CA SER A 219 19.93 6.72 -36.67
C SER A 219 20.61 5.75 -35.68
N GLY A 220 21.85 5.34 -35.95
CA GLY A 220 22.63 4.48 -35.06
C GLY A 220 22.98 5.16 -33.73
N VAL A 221 23.37 6.44 -33.78
CA VAL A 221 23.69 7.22 -32.57
C VAL A 221 22.46 7.41 -31.69
N VAL A 222 21.29 7.67 -32.29
CA VAL A 222 20.02 7.78 -31.55
C VAL A 222 19.66 6.45 -30.88
N LEU A 223 19.78 5.32 -31.59
CA LEU A 223 19.48 4.00 -31.03
C LEU A 223 20.38 3.65 -29.84
N VAL A 224 21.69 3.87 -29.97
CA VAL A 224 22.66 3.63 -28.88
C VAL A 224 22.35 4.54 -27.70
N SER A 225 22.08 5.83 -27.94
CA SER A 225 21.73 6.79 -26.89
C SER A 225 20.44 6.40 -26.16
N PHE A 226 19.43 5.89 -26.89
CA PHE A 226 18.17 5.46 -26.32
C PHE A 226 18.34 4.18 -25.47
N GLY A 227 19.17 3.24 -25.94
CA GLY A 227 19.57 2.07 -25.18
C GLY A 227 20.27 2.45 -23.88
N LEU A 228 21.22 3.39 -23.93
CA LEU A 228 21.92 3.91 -22.76
C LEU A 228 20.98 4.62 -21.78
N PHE A 229 20.02 5.38 -22.29
CA PHE A 229 18.99 6.05 -21.49
C PHE A 229 18.09 5.04 -20.77
N CYS A 230 17.59 4.03 -21.48
CA CYS A 230 16.80 2.94 -20.90
C CYS A 230 17.60 2.19 -19.82
N ALA A 231 18.86 1.87 -20.10
CA ALA A 231 19.76 1.24 -19.13
C ALA A 231 19.96 2.14 -17.88
N GLY A 232 20.10 3.45 -18.07
CA GLY A 232 20.20 4.43 -16.98
C GLY A 232 18.95 4.48 -16.11
N ILE A 233 17.75 4.49 -16.71
CA ILE A 233 16.49 4.42 -15.96
C ILE A 233 16.38 3.10 -15.19
N LEU A 234 16.69 1.97 -15.84
CA LEU A 234 16.64 0.66 -15.19
C LEU A 234 17.62 0.57 -14.03
N ALA A 235 18.84 1.07 -14.19
CA ALA A 235 19.84 1.16 -13.12
C ALA A 235 19.34 2.04 -11.97
N MET A 236 18.75 3.21 -12.26
CA MET A 236 18.18 4.09 -11.25
C MET A 236 17.03 3.40 -10.48
N VAL A 237 16.15 2.66 -11.17
CA VAL A 237 15.08 1.88 -10.54
C VAL A 237 15.64 0.74 -9.70
N ALA A 238 16.67 0.04 -10.19
CA ALA A 238 17.32 -1.05 -9.47
C ALA A 238 18.01 -0.55 -8.19
N ILE A 239 18.75 0.56 -8.28
CA ILE A 239 19.36 1.23 -7.13
C ILE A 239 18.28 1.72 -6.15
N GLY A 240 17.22 2.37 -6.66
CA GLY A 240 16.10 2.83 -5.85
C GLY A 240 15.40 1.70 -5.07
N ARG A 241 15.38 0.47 -5.63
CA ARG A 241 14.87 -0.73 -4.94
C ARG A 241 15.88 -1.34 -3.96
N SER A 242 17.18 -1.16 -4.20
CA SER A 242 18.25 -1.73 -3.36
C SER A 242 18.63 -0.86 -2.16
N PHE A 243 18.13 0.38 -2.07
CA PHE A 243 18.24 1.23 -0.88
C PHE A 243 17.48 0.63 0.32
N LYS A 244 18.02 -0.45 0.88
CA LYS A 244 17.77 -0.87 2.25
C LYS A 244 18.54 0.10 3.13
N TRP A 245 17.86 1.14 3.58
CA TRP A 245 18.42 2.04 4.56
C TRP A 245 18.79 1.23 5.81
N LYS A 246 20.09 1.09 6.08
CA LYS A 246 20.58 0.54 7.35
C LYS A 246 20.21 1.54 8.44
N THR A 247 19.24 1.16 9.27
CA THR A 247 18.95 1.78 10.57
C THR A 247 20.00 1.38 11.59
#